data_AF-A0A2V5NLQ4-F1
#
_entry.id   AF-A0A2V5NLQ4-F1
#
_cell.length_a   1.000
_cell.length_b   1.000
_cell.length_c   1.000
_cell.angle_alpha   90.00
_cell.angle_beta   90.00
_cell.angle_gamma   90.00
#
_symmetry.space_group_name_H-M   'P 1'
#
loop_
_entity.id
_entity.type
_entity.pdbx_description
1 polymer ?
#
loop_
_entity_poly.entity_id
_entity_poly.type
_entity_poly.pdbx_seq_one_letter_code
_entity_poly.pdbx_strand_id
1 'polypeptide(L)'
;MNPPPSSERPIDNLDRAQMMSALFANMVLQQTNMALMFLGKVPHPETGQTLKELEAARMFIDQLEMLETKTKGNLTRQEEGLLKESLMSLRLAFVDAAEKESAIPPNKRSASAATAAESKTEAAAAKPTETPDTKATPAEDESRKKFVKKY
;
A
#
# COMPACT_ATOMS: atom_id res chain seq x y z
N MET A 1 -6.84 -6.37 56.39
CA MET A 1 -7.98 -5.90 55.58
C MET A 1 -7.54 -5.85 54.13
N ASN A 2 -7.97 -6.79 53.30
CA ASN A 2 -7.94 -6.61 51.84
C ASN A 2 -9.22 -5.85 51.43
N PRO A 3 -9.16 -4.85 50.54
CA PRO A 3 -10.36 -4.22 50.01
C PRO A 3 -11.13 -5.24 49.15
N PRO A 4 -12.48 -5.16 49.09
CA PRO A 4 -13.27 -6.11 48.32
C PRO A 4 -12.99 -5.93 46.82
N PRO A 5 -12.93 -7.02 46.03
CA PRO A 5 -13.15 -6.91 44.60
C PRO A 5 -14.65 -6.61 44.37
N SER A 6 -15.00 -6.01 43.23
CA SER A 6 -16.39 -5.71 42.80
C SER A 6 -16.92 -4.32 43.16
N SER A 7 -16.44 -3.32 42.41
CA SER A 7 -17.36 -2.42 41.70
C SER A 7 -16.68 -1.94 40.41
N GLU A 8 -16.87 -2.69 39.32
CA GLU A 8 -16.73 -2.09 37.99
C GLU A 8 -17.70 -0.91 37.96
N ARG A 9 -17.17 0.31 38.01
CA ARG A 9 -18.00 1.51 38.03
C ARG A 9 -18.73 1.57 36.68
N PRO A 10 -20.06 1.73 36.66
CA PRO A 10 -20.84 1.80 35.42
C PRO A 10 -20.32 2.86 34.43
N ILE A 11 -19.65 3.91 34.94
CA ILE A 11 -19.11 5.01 34.16
C ILE A 11 -17.90 4.59 33.31
N ASP A 12 -17.07 3.65 33.79
CA ASP A 12 -15.88 3.17 33.04
C ASP A 12 -16.30 2.27 31.85
N ASN A 13 -17.45 1.59 31.95
CA ASN A 13 -17.97 0.70 30.90
C ASN A 13 -18.64 1.46 29.74
N LEU A 14 -19.30 2.60 30.01
CA LEU A 14 -19.90 3.42 28.94
C LEU A 14 -18.82 4.03 28.02
N ASP A 15 -17.74 4.57 28.59
CA ASP A 15 -16.64 5.16 27.83
C ASP A 15 -15.93 4.10 26.96
N ARG A 16 -15.76 2.89 27.51
CA ARG A 16 -15.24 1.75 26.76
C ARG A 16 -16.13 1.36 25.58
N ALA A 17 -17.45 1.28 25.76
CA ALA A 17 -18.38 0.94 24.68
C ALA A 17 -18.33 1.97 23.54
N GLN A 18 -18.29 3.26 23.89
CA GLN A 18 -18.13 4.34 22.91
C GLN A 18 -16.78 4.26 22.17
N MET A 19 -15.69 3.98 22.89
CA MET A 19 -14.38 3.77 22.30
C MET A 19 -14.37 2.56 21.35
N MET A 20 -14.97 1.43 21.74
CA MET A 20 -15.07 0.24 20.88
C MET A 20 -15.87 0.53 19.62
N SER A 21 -16.96 1.29 19.73
CA SER A 21 -17.76 1.70 18.56
C SER A 21 -16.98 2.61 17.61
N ALA A 22 -16.21 3.56 18.15
CA ALA A 22 -15.33 4.41 17.34
C ALA A 22 -14.22 3.60 16.65
N LEU A 23 -13.63 2.62 17.34
CA LEU A 23 -12.64 1.71 16.76
C LEU A 23 -13.22 0.85 15.65
N PHE A 24 -14.43 0.31 15.84
CA PHE A 24 -15.15 -0.43 14.80
C PHE A 24 -15.39 0.44 13.57
N ALA A 25 -15.91 1.66 13.76
CA ALA A 25 -16.16 2.59 12.66
C ALA A 25 -14.88 2.94 11.90
N ASN A 26 -13.78 3.22 12.63
CA ASN A 26 -12.50 3.51 12.02
C ASN A 26 -11.95 2.30 11.24
N MET A 27 -12.08 1.09 11.79
CA MET A 27 -11.69 -0.13 11.10
C MET A 27 -12.47 -0.31 9.80
N VAL A 28 -13.81 -0.16 9.82
CA VAL A 28 -14.64 -0.27 8.60
C VAL A 28 -14.22 0.77 7.56
N LEU A 29 -13.97 2.00 7.98
CA LEU A 29 -13.52 3.06 7.09
C LEU A 29 -12.13 2.79 6.49
N GLN A 30 -11.19 2.30 7.29
CA GLN A 30 -9.85 1.93 6.84
C GLN A 30 -9.90 0.81 5.79
N GLN A 31 -10.66 -0.25 6.04
CA GLN A 31 -10.85 -1.36 5.09
C GLN A 31 -11.53 -0.87 3.80
N THR A 32 -12.52 0.02 3.93
CA THR A 32 -13.20 0.63 2.78
C THR A 32 -12.24 1.46 1.93
N ASN A 33 -11.39 2.27 2.55
CA ASN A 33 -10.40 3.08 1.84
C ASN A 33 -9.35 2.21 1.13
N MET A 34 -8.91 1.11 1.76
CA MET A 34 -8.00 0.15 1.13
C MET A 34 -8.65 -0.48 -0.10
N ALA A 35 -9.90 -0.95 0.00
CA ALA A 35 -10.63 -1.48 -1.13
C ALA A 35 -10.78 -0.46 -2.27
N LEU A 36 -11.15 0.80 -1.97
CA LEU A 36 -11.24 1.87 -2.96
C LEU A 36 -9.90 2.18 -3.64
N MET A 37 -8.80 2.12 -2.89
CA MET A 37 -7.45 2.27 -3.43
C MET A 37 -7.15 1.15 -4.44
N PHE A 38 -7.39 -0.12 -4.08
CA PHE A 38 -7.22 -1.27 -4.99
C PHE A 38 -8.17 -1.26 -6.18
N LEU A 39 -9.30 -0.57 -6.10
CA LEU A 39 -10.19 -0.32 -7.24
C LEU A 39 -9.67 0.77 -8.19
N GLY A 40 -8.55 1.42 -7.86
CA GLY A 40 -8.00 2.57 -8.58
C GLY A 40 -8.88 3.82 -8.49
N LYS A 41 -9.79 3.90 -7.51
CA LYS A 41 -10.67 5.06 -7.29
C LYS A 41 -9.97 6.16 -6.49
N VAL A 42 -8.91 5.81 -5.76
CA VAL A 42 -8.08 6.72 -4.97
C VAL A 42 -6.60 6.46 -5.30
N PRO A 43 -5.79 7.50 -5.59
CA PRO A 43 -4.35 7.33 -5.80
C PRO A 43 -3.64 7.02 -4.48
N HIS A 44 -2.57 6.23 -4.53
CA HIS A 44 -1.77 5.94 -3.34
C HIS A 44 -1.10 7.23 -2.83
N PRO A 45 -1.22 7.58 -1.54
CA PRO A 45 -0.75 8.87 -1.01
C PRO A 45 0.78 9.04 -1.10
N GLU A 46 1.54 7.94 -1.03
CA GLU A 46 3.02 8.00 -1.06
C GLU A 46 3.62 7.96 -2.46
N THR A 47 2.96 7.29 -3.41
CA THR A 47 3.53 7.06 -4.76
C THR A 47 2.81 7.87 -5.84
N GLY A 48 1.59 8.35 -5.55
CA GLY A 48 0.70 9.00 -6.52
C GLY A 48 0.14 8.05 -7.57
N GLN A 49 0.46 6.75 -7.50
CA GLN A 49 0.06 5.78 -8.51
C GLN A 49 -1.31 5.17 -8.19
N THR A 50 -2.11 4.93 -9.22
CA THR A 50 -3.38 4.20 -9.09
C THR A 50 -3.10 2.70 -9.16
N LEU A 51 -3.03 2.06 -7.99
CA LEU A 51 -2.91 0.61 -7.89
C LEU A 51 -4.27 -0.01 -8.18
N LYS A 52 -4.40 -0.73 -9.31
CA LYS A 52 -5.65 -1.42 -9.66
C LYS A 52 -5.45 -2.92 -9.56
N GLU A 53 -6.01 -3.51 -8.52
CA GLU A 53 -5.97 -4.95 -8.24
C GLU A 53 -7.37 -5.40 -7.79
N LEU A 54 -8.18 -5.85 -8.74
CA LEU A 54 -9.58 -6.21 -8.47
C LEU A 54 -9.71 -7.38 -7.50
N GLU A 55 -8.78 -8.35 -7.55
CA GLU A 55 -8.81 -9.50 -6.64
C GLU A 55 -8.60 -9.06 -5.18
N ALA A 56 -7.63 -8.18 -4.94
CA ALA A 56 -7.40 -7.59 -3.62
C ALA A 56 -8.62 -6.79 -3.14
N ALA A 57 -9.21 -5.95 -4.01
CA ALA A 57 -10.42 -5.21 -3.67
C ALA A 57 -11.59 -6.14 -3.29
N ARG A 58 -11.78 -7.24 -4.03
CA ARG A 58 -12.82 -8.23 -3.73
C ARG A 58 -12.62 -8.86 -2.36
N MET A 59 -11.40 -9.22 -2.01
CA MET A 59 -11.09 -9.79 -0.68
C MET A 59 -11.56 -8.88 0.45
N PHE A 60 -11.36 -7.56 0.34
CA PHE A 60 -11.85 -6.61 1.36
C PHE A 60 -13.36 -6.49 1.40
N ILE A 61 -14.04 -6.55 0.25
CA ILE A 61 -15.51 -6.59 0.19
C ILE A 61 -16.03 -7.85 0.88
N ASP A 62 -15.46 -9.01 0.56
CA ASP A 62 -15.83 -10.30 1.16
C ASP A 62 -15.56 -10.30 2.68
N GLN A 63 -14.48 -9.66 3.14
CA GLN A 63 -14.16 -9.50 4.56
C GLN A 63 -15.22 -8.64 5.28
N LEU A 64 -15.64 -7.52 4.68
CA LEU A 64 -16.67 -6.64 5.24
C LEU A 64 -18.05 -7.33 5.25
N GLU A 65 -18.37 -8.12 4.23
CA GLU A 65 -19.60 -8.91 4.15
C GLU A 65 -19.63 -10.04 5.19
N MET A 66 -18.48 -10.70 5.38
CA MET A 66 -18.30 -11.66 6.47
C MET A 66 -18.53 -10.99 7.83
N LEU A 67 -17.98 -9.79 8.04
CA LEU A 67 -18.19 -9.03 9.26
C LEU A 67 -19.67 -8.71 9.46
N GLU A 68 -20.39 -8.24 8.43
CA GLU A 68 -21.84 -7.97 8.52
C GLU A 68 -22.59 -9.23 8.97
N THR A 69 -22.27 -10.36 8.38
CA THR A 69 -22.93 -11.64 8.67
C THR A 69 -22.61 -12.15 10.08
N LYS A 70 -21.33 -12.09 10.49
CA LYS A 70 -20.85 -12.64 11.77
C LYS A 70 -21.16 -11.74 12.96
N THR A 71 -21.30 -10.44 12.75
CA THR A 71 -21.58 -9.46 13.81
C THR A 71 -23.06 -9.06 13.89
N LYS A 72 -23.92 -9.63 13.05
CA LYS A 72 -25.36 -9.39 13.06
C LYS A 72 -25.95 -9.63 14.46
N GLY A 73 -26.71 -8.65 14.96
CA GLY A 73 -27.29 -8.66 16.30
C GLY A 73 -26.38 -8.11 17.40
N ASN A 74 -25.08 -7.92 17.13
CA ASN A 74 -24.14 -7.25 18.04
C ASN A 74 -23.85 -5.80 17.65
N LEU A 75 -24.27 -5.38 16.44
CA LEU A 75 -24.09 -4.02 15.95
C LEU A 75 -25.20 -3.09 16.44
N THR A 76 -24.82 -1.87 16.79
CA THR A 76 -25.75 -0.75 16.93
C THR A 76 -26.29 -0.33 15.55
N ARG A 77 -27.38 0.44 15.52
CA ARG A 77 -27.95 0.95 14.26
C ARG A 77 -26.98 1.82 13.46
N GLN A 78 -26.11 2.57 14.15
CA GLN A 78 -25.12 3.42 13.49
C GLN A 78 -24.03 2.58 12.83
N GLU A 79 -23.53 1.56 13.53
CA GLU A 79 -22.50 0.65 13.02
C GLU A 79 -23.02 -0.20 11.86
N GLU A 80 -24.25 -0.72 11.98
CA GLU A 80 -24.92 -1.46 10.90
C GLU A 80 -25.12 -0.57 9.66
N GLY A 81 -25.55 0.68 9.87
CA GLY A 81 -25.71 1.65 8.79
C GLY A 81 -24.38 1.93 8.07
N LEU A 82 -23.32 2.22 8.83
CA LEU A 82 -21.99 2.48 8.29
C LEU A 82 -21.46 1.29 7.47
N LEU A 83 -21.60 0.07 7.99
CA LEU A 83 -21.12 -1.13 7.30
C LEU A 83 -21.89 -1.39 6.00
N LYS A 84 -23.21 -1.23 6.02
CA LYS A 84 -24.05 -1.38 4.82
C LYS A 84 -23.77 -0.33 3.75
N GLU A 85 -23.62 0.92 4.16
CA GLU A 85 -23.26 2.01 3.25
C GLU A 85 -21.89 1.77 2.60
N SER A 86 -20.92 1.36 3.42
CA SER A 86 -19.57 1.00 2.95
C SER A 86 -19.61 -0.14 1.95
N LEU A 87 -20.31 -1.24 2.27
CA LEU A 87 -20.48 -2.39 1.35
C LEU A 87 -21.18 -2.01 0.05
N MET A 88 -22.24 -1.21 0.12
CA MET A 88 -22.96 -0.74 -1.07
C MET A 88 -22.04 0.08 -1.98
N SER A 89 -21.34 1.06 -1.40
CA SER A 89 -20.40 1.92 -2.13
C SER A 89 -19.30 1.11 -2.81
N LEU A 90 -18.70 0.16 -2.08
CA LEU A 90 -17.63 -0.69 -2.62
C LEU A 90 -18.12 -1.62 -3.73
N ARG A 91 -19.30 -2.22 -3.60
CA ARG A 91 -19.87 -3.10 -4.63
C ARG A 91 -20.12 -2.35 -5.93
N LEU A 92 -20.67 -1.14 -5.86
CA LEU A 92 -20.84 -0.27 -7.03
C LEU A 92 -19.48 0.09 -7.64
N ALA A 93 -18.53 0.53 -6.82
CA ALA A 93 -17.18 0.87 -7.29
C ALA A 93 -16.46 -0.33 -7.92
N PHE A 94 -16.69 -1.55 -7.41
CA PHE A 94 -16.14 -2.79 -7.94
C PHE A 94 -16.70 -3.11 -9.32
N VAL A 95 -18.03 -3.04 -9.50
CA VAL A 95 -18.68 -3.28 -10.80
C VAL A 95 -18.14 -2.29 -11.84
N ASP A 96 -18.11 -0.99 -11.53
CA ASP A 96 -17.53 0.02 -12.42
C ASP A 96 -16.08 -0.30 -12.81
N ALA A 97 -15.28 -0.76 -11.86
CA ALA A 97 -13.87 -1.05 -12.07
C ALA A 97 -13.68 -2.33 -12.89
N ALA A 98 -14.53 -3.34 -12.69
CA ALA A 98 -14.56 -4.59 -13.43
C ALA A 98 -14.97 -4.38 -14.89
N GLU A 99 -16.00 -3.57 -15.15
CA GLU A 99 -16.41 -3.20 -16.51
C GLU A 99 -15.27 -2.52 -17.28
N LYS A 100 -14.58 -1.57 -16.63
CA LYS A 100 -13.40 -0.90 -17.21
C LYS A 100 -12.23 -1.85 -17.46
N GLU A 101 -12.10 -2.93 -16.71
CA GLU A 101 -11.03 -3.93 -16.92
C GLU A 101 -11.32 -4.89 -18.07
N SER A 102 -12.59 -5.23 -18.27
CA SER A 102 -13.03 -6.05 -19.41
C SER A 102 -12.88 -5.31 -20.75
N ALA A 103 -12.82 -3.98 -20.74
CA ALA A 103 -12.60 -3.15 -21.93
C ALA A 103 -11.12 -2.99 -22.33
N ILE A 104 -10.15 -3.47 -21.52
CA ILE A 104 -8.72 -3.33 -21.79
C ILE A 104 -8.16 -4.67 -22.31
N PRO A 105 -7.53 -4.73 -23.50
CA PRO A 105 -6.98 -5.96 -24.05
C PRO A 105 -5.85 -6.52 -23.17
N PRO A 106 -5.72 -7.87 -23.08
CA PRO A 106 -4.86 -8.57 -22.11
C PRO A 106 -3.36 -8.24 -22.22
N ASN A 107 -2.91 -7.67 -23.34
CA ASN A 107 -1.49 -7.42 -23.62
C ASN A 107 -0.87 -6.22 -22.85
N LYS A 108 -1.64 -5.49 -22.01
CA LYS A 108 -1.11 -4.41 -21.16
C LYS A 108 -1.07 -4.74 -19.66
N ARG A 109 -1.60 -5.89 -19.22
CA ARG A 109 -1.68 -6.25 -17.79
C ARG A 109 -0.32 -6.51 -17.14
N SER A 110 0.68 -6.95 -17.91
CA SER A 110 2.02 -7.27 -17.38
C SER A 110 3.02 -6.09 -17.37
N ALA A 111 2.71 -4.96 -18.01
CA ALA A 111 3.66 -3.85 -18.14
C ALA A 111 3.59 -2.81 -17.00
N SER A 112 2.50 -2.76 -16.24
CA SER A 112 2.33 -1.79 -15.14
C SER A 112 2.94 -2.24 -13.81
N ALA A 113 3.26 -3.53 -13.64
CA ALA A 113 3.97 -4.03 -12.46
C ALA A 113 5.50 -3.97 -12.60
N ALA A 114 6.02 -3.94 -13.83
CA ALA A 114 7.47 -3.99 -14.09
C ALA A 114 8.14 -2.62 -14.32
N THR A 115 7.39 -1.55 -14.62
CA THR A 115 7.98 -0.25 -15.00
C THR A 115 8.19 0.73 -13.83
N ALA A 116 7.80 0.37 -12.60
CA ALA A 116 8.05 1.21 -11.41
C ALA A 116 9.34 0.83 -10.65
N ALA A 117 10.04 -0.24 -11.04
CA ALA A 117 11.24 -0.73 -10.35
C ALA A 117 12.57 -0.19 -10.90
N GLU A 118 12.58 0.54 -12.03
CA GLU A 118 13.82 1.01 -12.68
C GLU A 118 14.10 2.52 -12.56
N SER A 119 13.34 3.28 -11.78
CA SER A 119 13.58 4.73 -11.61
C SER A 119 13.92 5.14 -10.18
N LYS A 120 14.86 4.40 -9.53
CA LYS A 120 15.64 4.89 -8.38
C LYS A 120 17.03 4.25 -8.33
N THR A 121 17.83 4.47 -9.36
CA THR A 121 19.30 4.29 -9.27
C THR A 121 20.00 5.50 -9.90
N GLU A 122 19.68 6.70 -9.43
CA GLU A 122 20.46 7.88 -9.76
C GLU A 122 20.31 8.93 -8.65
N ALA A 123 21.15 8.82 -7.61
CA ALA A 123 21.64 9.94 -6.77
C ALA A 123 22.34 9.41 -5.50
N ALA A 124 23.56 8.88 -5.64
CA ALA A 124 24.58 8.91 -4.57
C ALA A 124 25.93 8.38 -5.08
N ALA A 125 26.69 9.21 -5.78
CA ALA A 125 28.14 9.03 -5.87
C ALA A 125 28.79 10.41 -6.09
N ALA A 126 29.18 11.04 -4.99
CA ALA A 126 30.00 12.24 -5.01
C ALA A 126 31.39 11.92 -5.59
N LYS A 127 31.83 12.80 -6.49
CA LYS A 127 33.18 13.00 -7.09
C LYS A 127 34.36 12.42 -6.29
N PRO A 128 35.39 11.88 -6.97
CA PRO A 128 36.43 12.76 -7.50
C PRO A 128 36.99 12.37 -8.89
N THR A 129 37.85 13.25 -9.40
CA THR A 129 38.86 13.09 -10.47
C THR A 129 38.52 13.66 -11.85
N GLU A 130 38.79 14.96 -12.02
CA GLU A 130 39.29 15.50 -13.29
C GLU A 130 40.72 16.00 -13.02
N THR A 131 41.71 15.32 -13.60
CA THR A 131 43.07 15.83 -13.79
C THR A 131 43.22 16.33 -15.23
N PRO A 132 44.09 17.33 -15.44
CA PRO A 132 43.93 18.35 -16.48
C PRO A 132 44.50 17.95 -17.85
N ASP A 133 43.91 18.53 -18.88
CA ASP A 133 44.44 18.62 -20.24
C ASP A 133 45.73 19.47 -20.24
N THR A 134 46.87 18.90 -20.60
CA THR A 134 48.07 19.68 -20.98
C THR A 134 48.74 19.06 -22.19
N LYS A 135 48.93 19.92 -23.18
CA LYS A 135 49.48 19.71 -24.51
C LYS A 135 51.02 19.66 -24.46
N ALA A 136 51.62 18.84 -25.33
CA ALA A 136 52.98 18.90 -25.91
C ALA A 136 54.22 18.39 -25.11
N THR A 137 54.73 17.21 -25.55
CA THR A 137 56.15 16.75 -25.82
C THR A 137 57.35 17.10 -24.91
N PRO A 138 58.51 16.37 -24.96
CA PRO A 138 58.82 14.95 -25.28
C PRO A 138 59.89 14.31 -24.31
N ALA A 139 60.48 13.17 -24.70
CA ALA A 139 61.73 12.52 -24.23
C ALA A 139 61.57 11.40 -23.17
N GLU A 140 61.75 10.13 -23.59
CA GLU A 140 62.93 9.26 -23.32
C GLU A 140 62.93 8.80 -21.85
N ASP A 141 62.95 7.52 -21.50
CA ASP A 141 63.88 6.52 -21.98
C ASP A 141 63.49 5.11 -21.50
N GLU A 142 63.89 4.15 -22.32
CA GLU A 142 64.28 2.78 -21.99
C GLU A 142 63.34 1.76 -21.31
N SER A 143 63.16 0.69 -22.11
CA SER A 143 63.47 -0.68 -21.72
C SER A 143 62.39 -1.50 -21.01
N ARG A 144 61.60 -2.16 -21.88
CA ARG A 144 61.57 -3.63 -22.01
C ARG A 144 61.99 -4.40 -20.76
N LYS A 145 61.07 -5.18 -20.21
CA LYS A 145 61.18 -6.65 -20.22
C LYS A 145 59.93 -7.32 -19.62
N LYS A 146 59.35 -8.18 -20.46
CA LYS A 146 58.99 -9.58 -20.16
C LYS A 146 57.76 -9.80 -19.27
N PHE A 147 56.65 -10.18 -19.89
CA PHE A 147 56.29 -11.58 -20.19
C PHE A 147 55.56 -12.25 -19.01
N VAL A 148 54.25 -12.36 -19.18
CA VAL A 148 53.40 -13.54 -18.99
C VAL A 148 53.98 -14.65 -18.10
N LYS A 149 53.29 -14.94 -17.00
CA LYS A 149 53.01 -16.33 -16.63
C LYS A 149 51.58 -16.46 -16.14
N LYS A 150 50.78 -17.07 -17.02
CA LYS A 150 49.47 -17.65 -16.76
C LYS A 150 49.70 -18.98 -16.03
N TYR A 151 48.92 -19.21 -14.98
CA TYR A 151 48.25 -20.44 -14.51
C TYR A 151 48.11 -20.39 -12.99
#